data_AF-A0A1F8SFL3-F1
#
_entry.id   AF-A0A1F8SFL3-F1
#
_cell.length_a   1.000
_cell.length_b   1.000
_cell.length_c   1.000
_cell.angle_alpha   90.00
_cell.angle_beta   90.00
_cell.angle_gamma   90.00
#
_symmetry.space_group_name_H-M   'P 1'
#
loop_
_entity.id
_entity.type
_entity.pdbx_description
1 polymer ?
#
loop_
_entity_poly.entity_id
_entity_poly.type
_entity_poly.pdbx_seq_one_letter_code
_entity_poly.pdbx_strand_id
1 'polypeptide(L)'
;MNCPYCAAPGTRMETHAHLGRDHPDRVSMFREDDKNGLRLKFALDCPFCDEGLERVANPRGRDPDFLEEFKREIDLVAFDLLLYHLHASHAERVGLPPIPQDEPTVGGTR
;
A
#
# COMPACT_ATOMS: atom_id res chain seq x y z
N MET A 1 14.52 -4.64 -6.52
CA MET A 1 13.26 -4.26 -7.17
C MET A 1 13.35 -2.85 -7.70
N ASN A 2 12.61 -2.59 -8.77
CA ASN A 2 12.54 -1.27 -9.39
C ASN A 2 11.33 -0.52 -8.84
N CYS A 3 11.49 0.79 -8.63
CA CYS A 3 10.37 1.65 -8.26
C CYS A 3 9.26 1.58 -9.34
N PRO A 4 8.00 1.39 -8.96
CA PRO A 4 6.91 1.26 -9.92
C PRO A 4 6.54 2.56 -10.64
N TYR A 5 7.00 3.73 -10.15
CA TYR A 5 6.65 5.04 -10.72
C TYR A 5 7.77 5.67 -11.57
N CYS A 6 9.04 5.44 -11.24
CA CYS A 6 10.19 6.04 -11.95
C CYS A 6 11.26 5.01 -12.38
N ALA A 7 11.02 3.72 -12.13
CA ALA A 7 11.95 2.63 -12.43
C ALA A 7 13.33 2.71 -11.74
N ALA A 8 13.51 3.56 -10.73
CA ALA A 8 14.74 3.62 -9.94
C ALA A 8 15.06 2.23 -9.32
N PRO A 9 16.27 1.69 -9.52
CA PRO A 9 16.64 0.38 -9.00
C PRO A 9 17.03 0.45 -7.52
N GLY A 10 16.73 -0.60 -6.76
CA GLY A 10 17.19 -0.76 -5.38
C GLY A 10 16.73 -2.06 -4.73
N THR A 11 17.00 -2.24 -3.45
CA THR A 11 16.37 -3.27 -2.61
C THR A 11 14.92 -2.89 -2.29
N ARG A 12 14.13 -3.80 -1.70
CA ARG A 12 12.77 -3.48 -1.25
C ARG A 12 12.78 -2.33 -0.24
N MET A 13 13.71 -2.35 0.71
CA MET A 13 13.85 -1.33 1.74
C MET A 13 14.25 0.03 1.14
N GLU A 14 15.19 0.07 0.20
CA GLU A 14 15.55 1.30 -0.50
C GLU A 14 14.41 1.83 -1.36
N THR A 15 13.68 0.93 -2.03
CA THR A 15 12.49 1.30 -2.82
C THR A 15 11.39 1.89 -1.93
N HIS A 16 11.16 1.30 -0.76
CA HIS A 16 10.21 1.80 0.23
C HIS A 16 10.59 3.20 0.73
N ALA A 17 11.85 3.39 1.10
CA ALA A 17 12.36 4.70 1.53
C ALA A 17 12.31 5.75 0.41
N HIS A 18 12.56 5.34 -0.84
CA HIS A 18 12.44 6.19 -2.03
C HIS A 18 10.99 6.61 -2.27
N LEU A 19 10.03 5.68 -2.22
CA LEU A 19 8.61 5.99 -2.39
C LEU A 19 8.10 7.01 -1.37
N GLY A 20 8.44 6.82 -0.09
CA GLY A 20 8.03 7.75 0.97
C GLY A 20 8.68 9.14 0.87
N ARG A 21 9.80 9.27 0.16
CA ARG A 21 10.52 10.55 -0.01
C ARG A 21 10.11 11.28 -1.28
N ASP A 22 10.06 10.55 -2.38
CA ASP A 22 10.02 11.12 -3.73
C ASP A 22 8.64 11.00 -4.38
N HIS A 23 7.75 10.15 -3.85
CA HIS A 23 6.38 9.95 -4.34
C HIS A 23 5.27 10.07 -3.27
N PRO A 24 5.42 10.84 -2.16
CA PRO A 24 4.41 10.88 -1.09
C PRO A 24 3.05 11.44 -1.54
N ASP A 25 3.02 12.12 -2.68
CA ASP A 25 1.83 12.64 -3.35
C ASP A 25 0.94 11.54 -3.96
N ARG A 26 1.45 10.31 -4.09
CA ARG A 26 0.67 9.17 -4.60
C ARG A 26 -0.36 8.65 -3.59
N VAL A 27 -0.13 8.89 -2.30
CA VAL A 27 -1.03 8.45 -1.25
C VAL A 27 -2.10 9.52 -1.05
N SER A 28 -3.34 9.16 -1.36
CA SER A 28 -4.50 10.02 -1.16
C SER A 28 -5.08 9.78 0.22
N MET A 29 -5.41 10.84 0.95
CA MET A 29 -5.99 10.75 2.29
C MET A 29 -7.36 11.42 2.29
N PHE A 30 -8.33 10.78 2.94
CA PHE A 30 -9.73 11.18 2.91
C PHE A 30 -10.33 11.20 4.30
N ARG A 31 -11.20 12.19 4.51
CA ARG A 31 -12.07 12.30 5.67
C ARG A 31 -13.48 11.97 5.20
N GLU A 32 -14.06 10.92 5.77
CA GLU A 32 -15.44 10.50 5.48
C GLU A 32 -16.27 10.68 6.75
N ASP A 33 -17.26 11.56 6.71
CA ASP A 33 -18.22 11.72 7.80
C ASP A 33 -19.41 10.79 7.55
N ASP A 34 -19.57 9.77 8.41
CA ASP A 34 -20.70 8.85 8.36
C ASP A 34 -21.53 8.89 9.64
N LYS A 35 -22.68 8.19 9.65
CA LYS A 35 -23.60 8.16 10.81
C LYS A 35 -22.94 7.68 12.13
N ASN A 36 -21.82 6.97 12.04
CA ASN A 36 -21.03 6.44 13.14
C ASN A 36 -19.81 7.32 13.48
N GLY A 37 -19.70 8.51 12.88
CA GLY A 37 -18.66 9.51 13.13
C GLY A 37 -17.64 9.65 11.99
N LEU A 38 -16.61 10.45 12.27
CA LEU A 38 -15.51 10.74 11.37
C LEU A 38 -14.62 9.50 11.16
N ARG A 39 -14.51 9.06 9.91
CA ARG A 39 -13.57 8.03 9.46
C ARG A 39 -12.45 8.66 8.65
N LEU A 40 -11.23 8.33 9.04
CA LEU A 40 -10.02 8.76 8.33
C LEU A 40 -9.52 7.58 7.51
N LYS A 41 -9.37 7.77 6.21
CA LYS A 41 -8.95 6.74 5.26
C LYS A 41 -7.73 7.20 4.47
N PHE A 42 -6.98 6.25 3.96
CA PHE A 42 -5.99 6.49 2.91
C PHE A 42 -6.21 5.50 1.77
N ALA A 43 -5.88 5.94 0.56
CA ALA A 43 -5.86 5.11 -0.62
C ALA A 43 -4.61 5.34 -1.46
N LEU A 44 -4.22 4.32 -2.21
CA LEU A 44 -3.06 4.33 -3.08
C LEU A 44 -3.32 3.42 -4.27
N ASP A 45 -3.22 3.98 -5.48
CA ASP A 45 -3.46 3.21 -6.69
C ASP A 45 -2.22 2.42 -7.13
N CYS A 46 -2.45 1.20 -7.63
CA CYS A 46 -1.42 0.42 -8.28
C CYS A 46 -1.21 0.95 -9.72
N PRO A 47 0.02 1.21 -10.16
CA PRO A 47 0.26 1.68 -11.53
C PRO A 47 0.14 0.58 -12.60
N PHE A 48 -0.11 -0.68 -12.21
CA PHE A 48 -0.14 -1.82 -13.14
C PHE A 48 -1.50 -2.53 -13.22
N CYS A 49 -2.42 -2.24 -12.30
CA CYS A 49 -3.74 -2.85 -12.25
C CYS A 49 -4.75 -1.90 -11.60
N ASP A 50 -6.03 -2.21 -11.75
CA ASP A 50 -7.13 -1.43 -11.16
C ASP A 50 -7.39 -1.80 -9.69
N GLU A 51 -6.66 -2.78 -9.14
CA GLU A 51 -6.69 -3.13 -7.72
C GLU A 51 -5.78 -2.17 -6.93
N GLY A 52 -6.28 -0.96 -6.70
CA GLY A 52 -5.73 -0.03 -5.72
C GLY A 52 -5.92 -0.54 -4.28
N LEU A 53 -5.27 0.12 -3.33
CA LEU A 53 -5.42 -0.15 -1.90
C LEU A 53 -6.22 0.96 -1.24
N GLU A 54 -7.29 0.62 -0.51
CA GLU A 54 -7.99 1.53 0.41
C GLU A 54 -8.01 0.93 1.83
N ARG A 55 -7.66 1.74 2.83
CA ARG A 55 -7.65 1.35 4.25
C ARG A 55 -8.09 2.48 5.16
N VAL A 56 -8.66 2.10 6.30
CA VAL A 56 -8.97 3.01 7.41
C VAL A 56 -7.69 3.28 8.19
N ALA A 57 -7.29 4.55 8.30
CA ALA A 57 -6.11 4.99 9.02
C ALA A 57 -6.31 4.92 10.54
N ASN A 58 -7.46 5.39 11.02
CA ASN A 58 -7.78 5.43 12.44
C ASN A 58 -9.16 4.81 12.70
N PRO A 59 -9.24 3.50 13.00
CA PRO A 59 -10.52 2.82 13.18
C PRO A 59 -11.21 3.15 14.51
N ARG A 60 -10.51 3.80 15.45
CA ARG A 60 -11.02 4.06 16.81
C ARG A 60 -11.03 5.55 17.18
N GLY A 61 -10.17 6.35 16.57
CA GLY A 61 -10.05 7.78 16.86
C GLY A 61 -10.78 8.61 15.81
N ARG A 62 -11.46 9.66 16.30
CA ARG A 62 -12.15 10.67 15.50
C ARG A 62 -11.38 11.99 15.47
N ASP A 63 -10.07 11.92 15.65
CA ASP A 63 -9.22 13.11 15.70
C ASP A 63 -9.01 13.64 14.27
N PRO A 64 -9.56 14.81 13.91
CA PRO A 64 -9.45 15.34 12.57
C PRO A 64 -8.01 15.63 12.15
N ASP A 65 -7.12 15.90 13.11
CA ASP A 65 -5.74 16.30 12.84
C ASP A 65 -4.81 15.09 12.66
N PHE A 66 -5.28 13.87 12.96
CA PHE A 66 -4.50 12.64 12.88
C PHE A 66 -3.89 12.39 11.49
N LEU A 67 -4.61 12.69 10.41
CA LEU A 67 -4.07 12.50 9.06
C LEU A 67 -2.89 13.43 8.77
N GLU A 68 -2.89 14.63 9.36
CA GLU A 68 -1.82 15.61 9.17
C GLU A 68 -0.63 15.26 10.08
N GLU A 69 -0.90 14.92 11.35
CA GLU A 69 0.13 14.52 12.31
C GLU A 69 0.89 13.26 11.88
N PHE A 70 0.16 12.25 11.41
CA PHE A 70 0.71 10.94 11.03
C PHE A 70 0.86 10.76 9.51
N LYS A 71 0.87 11.86 8.74
CA LYS A 71 0.93 11.79 7.27
C LYS A 71 2.07 10.89 6.81
N ARG A 72 3.27 11.07 7.38
CA ARG A 72 4.47 10.36 6.97
C ARG A 72 4.38 8.86 7.27
N GLU A 73 3.87 8.50 8.43
CA GLU A 73 3.68 7.13 8.86
C GLU A 73 2.63 6.43 8.00
N ILE A 74 1.53 7.12 7.69
CA ILE A 74 0.49 6.63 6.77
C ILE A 74 1.08 6.38 5.38
N ASP A 75 1.87 7.32 4.85
CA ASP A 75 2.51 7.18 3.54
C ASP A 75 3.41 5.93 3.52
N LEU A 76 4.24 5.73 4.56
CA LEU A 76 5.11 4.56 4.68
C LEU A 76 4.32 3.25 4.75
N VAL A 77 3.24 3.20 5.53
CA VAL A 77 2.39 1.99 5.60
C VAL A 77 1.73 1.71 4.26
N ALA A 78 1.20 2.74 3.59
CA ALA A 78 0.57 2.61 2.27
C ALA A 78 1.57 2.04 1.24
N PHE A 79 2.80 2.57 1.21
CA PHE A 79 3.83 2.06 0.30
C PHE A 79 4.28 0.64 0.62
N ASP A 80 4.38 0.25 1.89
CA ASP A 80 4.74 -1.14 2.20
C ASP A 80 3.65 -2.10 1.71
N LEU A 81 2.38 -1.76 1.89
CA LEU A 81 1.25 -2.52 1.36
C LEU A 81 1.26 -2.59 -0.18
N LEU A 82 1.58 -1.49 -0.88
CA LEU A 82 1.78 -1.52 -2.33
C LEU A 82 2.92 -2.45 -2.72
N LEU A 83 4.07 -2.38 -2.04
CA LEU A 83 5.20 -3.25 -2.35
C LEU A 83 4.87 -4.73 -2.09
N TYR A 84 4.03 -5.04 -1.10
CA TYR A 84 3.51 -6.39 -0.90
C TYR A 84 2.63 -6.83 -2.06
N HIS A 85 1.67 -5.99 -2.48
CA HIS A 85 0.83 -6.26 -3.64
C HIS A 85 1.66 -6.45 -4.92
N LEU A 86 2.64 -5.58 -5.18
CA LEU A 86 3.52 -5.69 -6.33
C LEU A 86 4.34 -6.99 -6.33
N HIS A 87 4.81 -7.44 -5.17
CA HIS A 87 5.55 -8.69 -5.09
C HIS A 87 4.65 -9.92 -5.30
N ALA A 88 3.39 -9.86 -4.84
CA ALA A 88 2.43 -10.94 -5.02
C ALA A 88 1.89 -11.02 -6.46
N SER A 89 1.52 -9.89 -7.06
CA SER A 89 0.75 -9.85 -8.32
C SER A 89 1.56 -9.36 -9.53
N HIS A 90 2.66 -8.65 -9.31
CA HIS A 90 3.40 -7.93 -10.37
C HIS A 90 4.93 -8.06 -10.25
N ALA A 91 5.44 -9.15 -9.66
CA ALA A 91 6.86 -9.30 -9.32
C ALA A 91 7.79 -9.05 -10.53
N GLU A 92 7.43 -9.61 -11.68
CA GLU A 92 8.20 -9.48 -12.92
C GLU A 92 8.30 -8.02 -13.41
N ARG A 93 7.24 -7.22 -13.21
CA ARG A 93 7.21 -5.80 -13.60
C ARG A 93 8.18 -4.95 -12.78
N VAL A 94 8.47 -5.38 -11.55
CA VAL A 94 9.36 -4.68 -10.61
C VAL A 94 10.70 -5.39 -10.43
N GLY A 95 11.02 -6.37 -11.27
CA GLY A 95 12.30 -7.09 -11.21
C GLY A 95 12.49 -7.89 -9.92
N LEU A 96 11.41 -8.49 -9.42
CA LEU A 96 11.43 -9.46 -8.33
C LEU A 96 11.10 -10.87 -8.86
N PRO A 97 11.63 -11.93 -8.23
CA PRO A 97 11.13 -13.27 -8.48
C PRO A 97 9.65 -13.35 -8.04
N PRO A 98 8.78 -14.02 -8.80
CA PRO A 98 7.40 -14.24 -8.35
C PRO A 98 7.39 -15.11 -7.09
N ILE A 99 6.53 -14.74 -6.14
CA ILE A 99 6.27 -15.60 -4.97
C ILE A 99 5.55 -16.85 -5.49
N PRO A 100 6.06 -18.07 -5.23
CA PRO A 100 5.33 -19.29 -5.54
C PRO A 100 3.96 -19.20 -4.87
N GLN A 101 2.89 -19.26 -5.65
CA GLN A 101 1.56 -19.42 -5.08
C GLN A 101 1.52 -20.84 -4.54
N ASP A 102 1.61 -21.03 -3.22
CA ASP A 102 1.23 -22.30 -2.61
C ASP A 102 -0.23 -22.55 -3.00
N GLU A 103 -0.44 -23.51 -3.91
CA GLU A 103 -1.77 -24.00 -4.23
C GLU A 103 -2.45 -24.35 -2.90
N PRO A 104 -3.70 -23.92 -2.64
CA PRO A 104 -4.41 -24.40 -1.48
C PRO A 104 -4.43 -25.92 -1.60
N THR A 105 -3.71 -26.60 -0.71
CA THR A 105 -3.77 -28.05 -0.64
C THR A 105 -5.23 -28.38 -0.39
N VAL A 106 -5.92 -28.85 -1.42
CA VAL A 106 -7.27 -29.42 -1.33
C VAL A 106 -7.11 -30.69 -0.50
N GLY A 107 -7.09 -30.50 0.81
CA GLY A 107 -6.97 -31.52 1.82
C GLY A 107 -8.28 -32.27 1.92
N GLY A 108 -8.44 -33.26 1.04
CA GLY A 108 -9.05 -34.55 1.35
C GLY A 108 -10.48 -34.56 1.85
N THR A 109 -11.42 -34.81 0.93
CA THR A 109 -12.53 -35.73 1.22
C THR A 109 -11.99 -37.05 1.79
N ARG A 110 -12.35 -37.38 3.03
CA ARG A 110 -12.82 -38.72 3.43
C ARG A 110 -13.44 -38.71 4.82
#